data_AF-A0AA41CP42-F1
#
_entry.id   AF-A0AA41CP42-F1
#
_cell.length_a   1.000
_cell.length_b   1.000
_cell.length_c   1.000
_cell.angle_alpha   90.00
_cell.angle_beta   90.00
_cell.angle_gamma   90.00
#
_symmetry.space_group_name_H-M   'P 1'
#
loop_
_entity.id
_entity.type
_entity.pdbx_description
1 polymer ?
#
loop_
_entity_poly.entity_id
_entity_poly.type
_entity_poly.pdbx_seq_one_letter_code
_entity_poly.pdbx_strand_id
1 'polypeptide(L)'
;MDWGVPMAICLSVLYIFGVRAESPSEVYRVFTLIDAPHHVLLWLASLVGWLLVPAIIGGFAGHVIAERISRAKSISTNTLFQRRKLRQRLRLPGLIDDLPSYFHGTHAQQDFADAWVRVAHRNDWSRAQDHWEVFVRDTMSTQQYAHLDRHECLRQVQNTARMTLRVMARSYGLCIVCERRR
;
A
#
# COMPACT_ATOMS: atom_id res chain seq x y z
N MET A 1 5.58 -14.93 -1.92
CA MET A 1 6.44 -15.28 -3.06
C MET A 1 7.74 -14.52 -2.87
N ASP A 2 8.85 -15.24 -2.69
CA ASP A 2 10.18 -14.64 -2.61
C ASP A 2 10.63 -14.23 -4.02
N TRP A 3 10.48 -12.94 -4.32
CA TRP A 3 10.93 -12.35 -5.58
C TRP A 3 12.46 -12.39 -5.77
N GLY A 4 13.21 -12.76 -4.72
CA GLY A 4 14.67 -12.85 -4.78
C GLY A 4 15.18 -13.88 -5.79
N VAL A 5 14.54 -15.05 -5.88
CA VAL A 5 14.94 -16.12 -6.81
C VAL A 5 14.76 -15.72 -8.28
N PRO A 6 13.58 -15.26 -8.74
CA PRO A 6 13.41 -14.85 -10.13
C PRO A 6 14.29 -13.64 -10.50
N MET A 7 14.52 -12.72 -9.55
CA MET A 7 15.37 -11.56 -9.79
C MET A 7 16.86 -11.96 -9.91
N ALA A 8 17.33 -12.89 -9.09
CA ALA A 8 18.69 -13.44 -9.19
C ALA A 8 18.92 -14.16 -10.53
N ILE A 9 17.93 -14.91 -11.01
CA ILE A 9 17.99 -15.58 -12.33
C ILE A 9 18.10 -14.54 -13.44
N CYS A 10 17.26 -13.50 -13.41
CA CYS A 10 17.27 -12.43 -14.41
C CYS A 10 18.62 -11.69 -14.45
N LEU A 11 19.14 -11.31 -13.28
CA LEU A 11 20.44 -10.64 -13.16
C LEU A 11 21.60 -11.53 -13.64
N SER A 12 21.55 -12.83 -13.34
CA SER A 12 22.57 -13.79 -13.80
C SER A 12 22.56 -13.94 -15.32
N VAL A 13 21.38 -14.01 -15.93
CA VAL A 13 21.23 -14.07 -17.40
C VAL A 13 21.77 -12.78 -18.03
N LEU A 14 21.38 -11.61 -17.52
CA LEU A 14 21.86 -10.31 -18.01
C LEU A 14 23.39 -10.19 -17.89
N TYR A 15 23.96 -10.65 -16.78
CA TYR A 15 25.41 -10.67 -16.60
C TYR A 15 26.11 -11.54 -17.64
N ILE A 16 25.64 -12.78 -17.86
CA ILE A 16 26.22 -13.69 -18.86
C ILE A 16 26.15 -13.11 -20.26
N PHE A 17 25.02 -12.50 -20.65
CA PHE A 17 24.88 -11.85 -21.95
C PHE A 17 25.78 -10.61 -22.09
N GLY A 18 25.87 -9.78 -21.05
CA GLY A 18 26.76 -8.62 -21.02
C GLY A 18 28.21 -9.02 -21.18
N VAL A 19 28.66 -10.06 -20.45
CA VAL A 19 30.04 -10.57 -20.53
C VAL A 19 30.37 -11.15 -21.91
N ARG A 20 29.37 -11.60 -22.67
CA ARG A 20 29.59 -12.05 -24.05
C ARG A 20 29.69 -10.93 -25.06
N ALA A 21 29.10 -9.77 -24.78
CA ALA A 21 29.13 -8.60 -25.66
C ALA A 21 30.35 -7.69 -25.39
N GLU A 22 30.82 -7.67 -24.15
CA GLU A 22 31.81 -6.73 -23.61
C GLU A 22 32.85 -7.47 -22.75
N SER A 23 33.65 -6.75 -21.97
CA SER A 23 34.60 -7.36 -21.03
C SER A 23 33.96 -7.66 -19.65
N PRO A 24 34.36 -8.74 -18.95
CA PRO A 24 33.86 -9.05 -17.61
C PRO A 24 34.03 -7.92 -16.58
N SER A 25 35.11 -7.14 -16.70
CA SER A 25 35.42 -5.99 -15.85
C SER A 25 34.48 -4.82 -16.09
N GLU A 26 34.12 -4.53 -17.34
CA GLU A 26 33.19 -3.44 -17.67
C GLU A 26 31.76 -3.78 -17.23
N VAL A 27 31.33 -5.03 -17.44
CA VAL A 27 30.01 -5.49 -17.00
C VAL A 27 29.91 -5.47 -15.47
N TYR A 28 30.97 -5.90 -14.77
CA TYR A 28 31.05 -5.78 -13.32
C TYR A 28 30.93 -4.33 -12.85
N ARG A 29 31.66 -3.41 -13.48
CA ARG A 29 31.61 -1.98 -13.15
C ARG A 29 30.24 -1.37 -13.42
N VAL A 30 29.57 -1.73 -14.51
CA VAL A 30 28.21 -1.23 -14.82
C VAL A 30 27.18 -1.76 -13.82
N PHE A 31 27.29 -3.04 -13.41
CA PHE A 31 26.35 -3.64 -12.46
C PHE A 31 26.53 -3.15 -11.02
N THR A 32 27.77 -2.95 -10.61
CA THR A 32 28.10 -2.63 -9.21
C THR A 32 28.43 -1.16 -8.99
N LEU A 33 28.73 -0.41 -10.05
CA LEU A 33 29.33 0.94 -10.01
C LEU A 33 30.67 0.97 -9.26
N ILE A 34 31.31 -0.20 -9.05
CA ILE A 34 32.62 -0.35 -8.40
C ILE A 34 33.64 -0.72 -9.47
N ASP A 35 34.80 -0.06 -9.45
CA ASP A 35 35.91 -0.42 -10.35
C ASP A 35 36.38 -1.86 -10.10
N ALA A 36 36.75 -2.53 -11.18
CA ALA A 36 37.23 -3.91 -11.13
C ALA A 36 38.45 -4.03 -10.20
N PRO A 37 38.55 -5.12 -9.39
CA PRO A 37 39.54 -5.24 -8.33
C PRO A 37 40.96 -5.35 -8.87
N HIS A 38 41.68 -4.23 -8.94
CA HIS A 38 43.13 -4.19 -9.17
C HIS A 38 43.92 -4.09 -7.86
N HIS A 39 43.32 -3.47 -6.83
CA HIS A 39 43.87 -3.38 -5.48
C HIS A 39 42.82 -3.81 -4.45
N VAL A 40 43.01 -4.99 -3.85
CA VAL A 40 42.02 -5.67 -3.00
C VAL A 40 41.55 -4.83 -1.82
N LEU A 41 42.45 -4.07 -1.19
CA LEU A 41 42.12 -3.19 -0.05
C LEU A 41 41.22 -2.01 -0.44
N LEU A 42 41.49 -1.36 -1.58
CA LEU A 42 40.67 -0.27 -2.09
C LEU A 42 39.30 -0.77 -2.56
N TRP A 43 39.27 -1.97 -3.14
CA TRP A 43 38.02 -2.63 -3.53
C TRP A 43 37.13 -2.97 -2.33
N LEU A 44 37.71 -3.51 -1.25
CA LEU A 44 36.97 -3.76 -0.01
C LEU A 44 36.46 -2.46 0.63
N ALA A 45 37.26 -1.38 0.63
CA ALA A 45 36.81 -0.08 1.11
C ALA A 45 35.64 0.49 0.27
N SER A 46 35.70 0.35 -1.05
CA SER A 46 34.61 0.74 -1.96
C SER A 46 33.34 -0.09 -1.74
N LEU A 47 33.46 -1.41 -1.51
CA LEU A 47 32.32 -2.27 -1.17
C LEU A 47 31.67 -1.86 0.16
N VAL A 48 32.49 -1.57 1.18
CA VAL A 48 31.98 -1.10 2.47
C VAL A 48 31.25 0.23 2.31
N GLY A 49 31.81 1.18 1.55
CA GLY A 49 31.13 2.44 1.22
C GLY A 49 29.82 2.23 0.45
N TRP A 50 29.84 1.33 -0.55
CA TRP A 50 28.68 1.00 -1.38
C TRP A 50 27.56 0.31 -0.60
N LEU A 51 27.87 -0.49 0.43
CA LEU A 51 26.88 -1.10 1.32
C LEU A 51 26.38 -0.12 2.39
N LEU A 52 27.30 0.64 2.99
CA LEU A 52 27.03 1.47 4.16
C LEU A 52 26.22 2.71 3.78
N VAL A 53 26.51 3.36 2.64
CA VAL A 53 25.85 4.60 2.24
C VAL A 53 24.36 4.39 1.94
N PRO A 54 23.94 3.41 1.12
CA PRO A 54 22.52 3.12 0.91
C PRO A 54 21.83 2.56 2.14
N ALA A 55 22.53 1.80 3.00
CA ALA A 55 21.94 1.31 4.26
C ALA A 55 21.67 2.45 5.25
N ILE A 56 22.57 3.43 5.37
CA ILE A 56 22.36 4.62 6.20
C ILE A 56 21.26 5.49 5.59
N ILE A 57 21.35 5.86 4.31
CA ILE A 57 20.36 6.73 3.66
C ILE A 57 18.98 6.06 3.63
N GLY A 58 18.92 4.78 3.25
CA GLY A 58 17.70 3.97 3.25
C GLY A 58 17.14 3.76 4.66
N GLY A 59 18.01 3.59 5.66
CA GLY A 59 17.64 3.49 7.08
C GLY A 59 17.06 4.79 7.63
N PHE A 60 17.67 5.94 7.32
CA PHE A 60 17.13 7.26 7.69
C PHE A 60 15.82 7.58 6.97
N ALA A 61 15.72 7.29 5.66
CA ALA A 61 14.49 7.45 4.90
C ALA A 61 13.37 6.55 5.46
N GLY A 62 13.69 5.28 5.74
CA GLY A 62 12.79 4.33 6.37
C GLY A 62 12.35 4.77 7.77
N HIS A 63 13.27 5.28 8.59
CA HIS A 63 12.96 5.79 9.92
C HIS A 63 12.06 7.03 9.87
N VAL A 64 12.35 8.00 9.00
CA VAL A 64 11.53 9.21 8.84
C VAL A 64 10.13 8.86 8.34
N ILE A 65 10.00 7.92 7.40
CA ILE A 65 8.70 7.45 6.90
C ILE A 65 7.96 6.68 7.99
N ALA A 66 8.63 5.77 8.69
CA ALA A 66 8.04 5.02 9.80
C ALA A 66 7.62 5.94 10.95
N GLU A 67 8.39 6.99 11.25
CA GLU A 67 8.08 7.97 12.27
C GLU A 67 6.94 8.90 11.84
N ARG A 68 6.88 9.30 10.57
CA ARG A 68 5.73 10.02 9.99
C ARG A 68 4.46 9.17 10.05
N ILE A 69 4.54 7.88 9.72
CA ILE A 69 3.41 6.94 9.78
C ILE A 69 3.02 6.64 11.24
N SER A 70 3.98 6.52 12.15
CA SER A 70 3.74 6.30 13.58
C SER A 70 3.09 7.52 14.24
N ARG A 71 3.62 8.73 13.97
CA ARG A 71 2.99 10.00 14.34
C ARG A 71 1.63 10.18 13.66
N ALA A 72 1.43 9.62 12.47
CA ALA A 72 0.14 9.62 11.80
C ALA A 72 -0.90 8.73 12.48
N LYS A 73 -0.45 7.58 12.99
CA LYS A 73 -1.26 6.61 13.71
C LYS A 73 -1.60 7.06 15.14
N SER A 74 -0.80 7.94 15.74
CA SER A 74 -1.01 8.45 17.10
C SER A 74 -1.91 9.68 17.20
N ILE A 75 -2.31 10.28 16.06
CA ILE A 75 -3.28 11.38 16.08
C ILE A 75 -4.67 10.79 16.33
N SER A 76 -5.19 10.99 17.55
CA SER A 76 -6.53 10.51 17.90
C SER A 76 -7.58 11.13 17.00
N THR A 77 -8.61 10.36 16.64
CA THR A 77 -9.76 10.79 15.82
C THR A 77 -10.37 12.10 16.35
N ASN A 78 -10.27 12.34 17.65
CA ASN A 78 -10.73 13.54 18.35
C ASN A 78 -9.89 14.78 17.99
N THR A 79 -8.56 14.65 17.91
CA THR A 79 -7.68 15.75 17.47
C THR A 79 -7.84 16.09 15.99
N LEU A 80 -8.15 15.11 15.13
CA LEU A 80 -8.53 15.37 13.73
C LEU A 80 -9.88 16.09 13.62
N PHE A 81 -10.85 15.75 14.47
CA PHE A 81 -12.13 16.45 14.55
C PHE A 81 -11.97 17.90 15.02
N GLN A 82 -11.08 18.15 15.99
CA GLN A 82 -10.76 19.51 16.45
C GLN A 82 -10.03 20.35 15.39
N ARG A 83 -9.35 19.75 14.41
CA ARG A 83 -8.74 20.53 13.31
C ARG A 83 -9.74 21.00 12.23
N ARG A 84 -10.98 20.54 12.24
CA ARG A 84 -12.01 20.95 11.25
C ARG A 84 -12.61 22.32 11.55
N LYS A 85 -12.96 23.08 10.49
CA LYS A 85 -13.62 24.39 10.60
C LYS A 85 -15.01 24.25 11.24
N LEU A 86 -15.45 25.25 12.01
CA LEU A 86 -16.72 25.22 12.76
C LEU A 86 -17.94 24.84 11.89
N ARG A 87 -18.02 25.41 10.67
CA ARG A 87 -19.05 25.10 9.67
C ARG A 87 -19.09 23.63 9.25
N GLN A 88 -17.95 22.95 9.25
CA GLN A 88 -17.83 21.54 8.89
C GLN A 88 -18.19 20.62 10.06
N ARG A 89 -18.06 21.11 11.31
CA ARG A 89 -18.51 20.38 12.51
C ARG A 89 -20.02 20.36 12.66
N LEU A 90 -20.70 21.42 12.19
CA LEU A 90 -22.15 21.59 12.27
C LEU A 90 -22.93 20.87 11.16
N ARG A 91 -22.25 20.33 10.13
CA ARG A 91 -22.91 19.54 9.07
C ARG A 91 -23.26 18.15 9.59
N LEU A 92 -24.47 17.69 9.26
CA LEU A 92 -24.94 16.34 9.58
C LEU A 92 -23.95 15.29 9.05
N PRO A 93 -23.77 14.17 9.77
CA PRO A 93 -22.93 13.08 9.30
C PRO A 93 -23.46 12.51 7.98
N GLY A 94 -22.56 12.31 7.02
CA GLY A 94 -22.90 11.54 5.81
C GLY A 94 -23.15 10.07 6.20
N LEU A 95 -24.13 9.44 5.55
CA LEU A 95 -24.47 8.05 5.78
C LEU A 95 -23.58 7.15 4.92
N ILE A 96 -23.01 6.08 5.49
CA ILE A 96 -22.32 5.06 4.71
C ILE A 96 -23.39 4.31 3.90
N ASP A 97 -23.13 4.14 2.60
CA ASP A 97 -24.03 3.45 1.69
C ASP A 97 -24.34 2.02 2.16
N ASP A 98 -25.60 1.64 2.02
CA ASP A 98 -26.09 0.30 2.31
C ASP A 98 -25.86 -0.62 1.10
N LEU A 99 -25.14 -1.74 1.31
CA LEU A 99 -24.76 -2.67 0.24
C LEU A 99 -25.95 -3.27 -0.55
N PRO A 100 -27.10 -3.62 0.06
CA PRO A 100 -28.28 -4.08 -0.67
C PRO A 100 -28.73 -3.12 -1.77
N SER A 101 -28.55 -1.80 -1.58
CA SER A 101 -28.88 -0.81 -2.62
C SER A 101 -28.04 -0.97 -3.88
N TYR A 102 -26.84 -1.57 -3.76
CA TYR A 102 -25.93 -1.77 -4.90
C TYR A 102 -26.39 -2.90 -5.82
N PHE A 103 -27.30 -3.77 -5.36
CA PHE A 103 -27.91 -4.79 -6.21
C PHE A 103 -28.71 -4.19 -7.36
N HIS A 104 -29.36 -3.04 -7.13
CA HIS A 104 -30.10 -2.28 -8.14
C HIS A 104 -29.32 -1.07 -8.66
N GLY A 105 -28.02 -0.97 -8.31
CA GLY A 105 -27.17 0.15 -8.67
C GLY A 105 -26.57 0.03 -10.08
N THR A 106 -25.58 0.87 -10.34
CA THR A 106 -24.77 0.82 -11.56
C THR A 106 -24.04 -0.52 -11.71
N HIS A 107 -23.61 -0.87 -12.93
CA HIS A 107 -22.83 -2.09 -13.16
C HIS A 107 -21.59 -2.17 -12.25
N ALA A 108 -20.90 -1.05 -11.99
CA ALA A 108 -19.75 -1.02 -11.09
C ALA A 108 -20.12 -1.32 -9.62
N GLN A 109 -21.29 -0.89 -9.17
CA GLN A 109 -21.82 -1.19 -7.84
C GLN A 109 -22.20 -2.67 -7.71
N GLN A 110 -22.89 -3.21 -8.71
CA GLN A 110 -23.24 -4.63 -8.76
C GLN A 110 -21.99 -5.52 -8.78
N ASP A 111 -20.99 -5.15 -9.60
CA ASP A 111 -19.71 -5.87 -9.71
C ASP A 111 -18.93 -5.89 -8.38
N PHE A 112 -18.95 -4.78 -7.64
CA PHE A 112 -18.40 -4.73 -6.30
C PHE A 112 -19.21 -5.57 -5.31
N ALA A 113 -20.54 -5.49 -5.33
CA ALA A 113 -21.39 -6.27 -4.45
C ALA A 113 -21.21 -7.78 -4.67
N ASP A 114 -21.11 -8.24 -5.92
CA ASP A 114 -20.81 -9.64 -6.26
C ASP A 114 -19.43 -10.04 -5.73
N ALA A 115 -18.38 -9.28 -6.00
CA ALA A 115 -17.05 -9.60 -5.47
C ALA A 115 -17.02 -9.62 -3.92
N TRP A 116 -17.53 -8.57 -3.28
CA TRP A 116 -17.42 -8.38 -1.84
C TRP A 116 -18.33 -9.31 -1.05
N VAL A 117 -19.61 -9.41 -1.43
CA VAL A 117 -20.59 -10.19 -0.69
C VAL A 117 -20.49 -11.67 -1.05
N ARG A 118 -20.46 -12.00 -2.35
CA ARG A 118 -20.45 -13.40 -2.79
C ARG A 118 -19.09 -14.06 -2.62
N VAL A 119 -18.01 -13.41 -3.04
CA VAL A 119 -16.67 -14.03 -2.99
C VAL A 119 -16.07 -13.91 -1.59
N ALA A 120 -15.92 -12.69 -1.05
CA ALA A 120 -15.22 -12.50 0.22
C ALA A 120 -16.07 -12.87 1.47
N HIS A 121 -17.41 -12.80 1.39
CA HIS A 121 -18.31 -13.09 2.52
C HIS A 121 -19.26 -14.27 2.28
N ARG A 122 -19.12 -15.02 1.17
CA ARG A 122 -19.93 -16.21 0.88
C ARG A 122 -21.45 -15.97 0.97
N ASN A 123 -21.91 -14.85 0.42
CA ASN A 123 -23.30 -14.38 0.44
C ASN A 123 -23.85 -13.96 1.82
N ASP A 124 -23.00 -13.77 2.82
CA ASP A 124 -23.40 -13.20 4.12
C ASP A 124 -23.49 -11.67 4.04
N TRP A 125 -24.68 -11.16 3.72
CA TRP A 125 -24.94 -9.73 3.53
C TRP A 125 -24.78 -8.90 4.81
N SER A 126 -25.24 -9.40 5.95
CA SER A 126 -25.17 -8.65 7.21
C SER A 126 -23.72 -8.49 7.66
N ARG A 127 -22.92 -9.56 7.54
CA ARG A 127 -21.49 -9.51 7.82
C ARG A 127 -20.73 -8.65 6.82
N ALA A 128 -21.08 -8.72 5.54
CA ALA A 128 -20.46 -7.88 4.52
C ALA A 128 -20.74 -6.39 4.75
N GLN A 129 -21.94 -6.04 5.22
CA GLN A 129 -22.32 -4.67 5.60
C GLN A 129 -21.55 -4.18 6.82
N ASP A 130 -21.48 -4.96 7.90
CA ASP A 130 -20.68 -4.61 9.09
C ASP A 130 -19.22 -4.35 8.71
N HIS A 131 -18.63 -5.25 7.92
CA HIS A 131 -17.24 -5.11 7.49
C HIS A 131 -17.01 -3.94 6.53
N TRP A 132 -18.00 -3.62 5.69
CA TRP A 132 -17.98 -2.44 4.84
C TRP A 132 -17.97 -1.16 5.67
N GLU A 133 -18.87 -1.05 6.67
CA GLU A 133 -18.93 0.10 7.57
C GLU A 133 -17.67 0.27 8.40
N VAL A 134 -17.15 -0.83 8.95
CA VAL A 134 -15.88 -0.84 9.71
C VAL A 134 -14.75 -0.34 8.82
N PHE A 135 -14.61 -0.87 7.60
CA PHE A 135 -13.53 -0.48 6.71
C PHE A 135 -13.61 0.99 6.30
N VAL A 136 -14.80 1.47 5.91
CA VAL A 136 -15.02 2.87 5.53
C VAL A 136 -14.74 3.80 6.71
N ARG A 137 -15.24 3.48 7.91
CA ARG A 137 -15.01 4.27 9.12
C ARG A 137 -13.53 4.36 9.50
N ASP A 138 -12.82 3.24 9.46
CA ASP A 138 -11.39 3.18 9.76
C ASP A 138 -10.59 3.98 8.73
N THR A 139 -10.93 3.85 7.44
CA THR A 139 -10.25 4.55 6.35
C THR A 139 -10.50 6.06 6.41
N MET A 140 -11.72 6.50 6.69
CA MET A 140 -12.05 7.93 6.92
C MET A 140 -11.31 8.53 8.12
N SER A 141 -10.88 7.70 9.07
CA SER A 141 -10.14 8.13 10.26
C SER A 141 -8.63 8.25 10.02
N THR A 142 -8.15 7.95 8.81
CA THR A 142 -6.73 8.09 8.45
C THR A 142 -6.38 9.53 8.12
N GLN A 143 -5.10 9.89 8.31
CA GLN A 143 -4.61 11.25 8.04
C GLN A 143 -4.78 11.71 6.60
N GLN A 144 -4.77 10.76 5.64
CA GLN A 144 -4.90 11.06 4.22
C GLN A 144 -6.20 11.82 3.91
N TYR A 145 -7.27 11.56 4.65
CA TYR A 145 -8.57 12.23 4.43
C TYR A 145 -8.92 13.27 5.49
N ALA A 146 -8.00 13.56 6.43
CA ALA A 146 -8.25 14.46 7.55
C ALA A 146 -8.55 15.91 7.12
N HIS A 147 -7.98 16.33 5.99
CA HIS A 147 -8.09 17.69 5.47
C HIS A 147 -9.35 17.92 4.63
N LEU A 148 -10.06 16.85 4.26
CA LEU A 148 -11.24 16.92 3.40
C LEU A 148 -12.51 17.22 4.20
N ASP A 149 -13.48 17.84 3.54
CA ASP A 149 -14.84 17.96 4.09
C ASP A 149 -15.44 16.58 4.34
N ARG A 150 -16.30 16.44 5.35
CA ARG A 150 -16.82 15.12 5.77
C ARG A 150 -17.52 14.36 4.64
N HIS A 151 -18.26 15.05 3.78
CA HIS A 151 -18.98 14.44 2.66
C HIS A 151 -18.03 14.05 1.52
N GLU A 152 -17.04 14.91 1.22
CA GLU A 152 -16.04 14.59 0.19
C GLU A 152 -15.12 13.46 0.64
N CYS A 153 -14.73 13.47 1.92
CA CYS A 153 -14.01 12.38 2.59
C CYS A 153 -14.77 11.06 2.42
N LEU A 154 -16.06 11.03 2.79
CA LEU A 154 -16.89 9.83 2.67
C LEU A 154 -16.97 9.36 1.21
N ARG A 155 -17.28 10.27 0.28
CA ARG A 155 -17.39 9.96 -1.16
C ARG A 155 -16.08 9.38 -1.72
N GLN A 156 -14.96 10.02 -1.42
CA GLN A 156 -13.65 9.60 -1.91
C GLN A 156 -13.22 8.26 -1.29
N VAL A 157 -13.44 8.08 0.02
CA VAL A 157 -13.17 6.82 0.71
C VAL A 157 -14.03 5.70 0.14
N GLN A 158 -15.35 5.88 -0.03
CA GLN A 158 -16.22 4.85 -0.60
C GLN A 158 -15.81 4.48 -2.03
N ASN A 159 -15.47 5.46 -2.88
CA ASN A 159 -14.99 5.19 -4.23
C ASN A 159 -13.70 4.37 -4.23
N THR A 160 -12.74 4.75 -3.39
CA THR A 160 -11.43 4.10 -3.29
C THR A 160 -11.57 2.71 -2.67
N ALA A 161 -12.36 2.58 -1.61
CA ALA A 161 -12.64 1.32 -0.92
C ALA A 161 -13.30 0.31 -1.84
N ARG A 162 -14.32 0.72 -2.63
CA ARG A 162 -14.96 -0.17 -3.61
C ARG A 162 -13.96 -0.75 -4.61
N MET A 163 -13.07 0.08 -5.14
CA MET A 163 -12.03 -0.39 -6.08
C MET A 163 -11.06 -1.37 -5.42
N THR A 164 -10.49 -0.99 -4.28
CA THR A 164 -9.48 -1.78 -3.57
C THR A 164 -10.04 -3.10 -3.06
N LEU A 165 -11.20 -3.06 -2.39
CA LEU A 165 -11.84 -4.25 -1.83
C LEU A 165 -12.36 -5.20 -2.91
N ARG A 166 -12.84 -4.67 -4.05
CA ARG A 166 -13.19 -5.52 -5.21
C ARG A 166 -11.98 -6.31 -5.69
N VAL A 167 -10.83 -5.66 -5.86
CA VAL A 167 -9.60 -6.33 -6.33
C VAL A 167 -9.17 -7.38 -5.31
N MET A 168 -9.13 -7.04 -4.02
CA MET A 168 -8.77 -7.98 -2.96
C MET A 168 -9.71 -9.19 -2.92
N ALA A 169 -11.02 -8.95 -2.97
CA ALA A 169 -12.03 -10.00 -2.94
C ALA A 169 -11.94 -10.91 -4.17
N ARG A 170 -11.67 -10.37 -5.36
CA ARG A 170 -11.49 -11.19 -6.58
C ARG A 170 -10.19 -11.98 -6.59
N SER A 171 -9.09 -11.35 -6.23
CA SER A 171 -7.76 -11.96 -6.34
C SER A 171 -7.52 -13.01 -5.26
N TYR A 172 -8.03 -12.78 -4.04
CA TYR A 172 -7.72 -13.61 -2.89
C TYR A 172 -8.94 -14.30 -2.27
N GLY A 173 -10.16 -13.86 -2.60
CA GLY A 173 -11.38 -14.39 -1.99
C GLY A 173 -11.51 -14.05 -0.50
N LEU A 174 -10.83 -13.00 -0.04
CA LEU A 174 -10.67 -12.69 1.37
C LEU A 174 -11.21 -11.31 1.71
N CYS A 175 -11.74 -11.18 2.92
CA CYS A 175 -12.10 -9.92 3.52
C CYS A 175 -11.01 -9.50 4.50
N ILE A 176 -10.41 -8.33 4.30
CA ILE A 176 -9.35 -7.79 5.16
C ILE A 176 -9.79 -7.64 6.62
N VAL A 177 -11.08 -7.35 6.86
CA VAL A 177 -11.63 -7.22 8.22
C VAL A 177 -11.76 -8.60 8.88
N CYS A 178 -12.15 -9.64 8.11
CA CYS A 178 -12.13 -11.03 8.59
C CYS A 178 -10.72 -11.48 8.96
N GLU A 179 -9.74 -11.20 8.10
CA GLU A 179 -8.36 -11.62 8.31
C GLU A 179 -7.74 -10.97 9.54
N ARG A 180 -8.01 -9.68 9.76
CA ARG A 180 -7.47 -8.95 10.92
C ARG A 180 -8.08 -9.39 12.26
N ARG A 181 -9.24 -10.04 12.25
CA ARG A 181 -9.93 -10.56 13.45
C ARG A 181 -9.65 -12.05 13.71
N ARG A 182 -8.89 -12.73 12.85
CA ARG A 182 -8.37 -14.09 13.11
C ARG A 182 -7.11 -14.01 13.95
#